data_AF-A0A7C7Z2U2-F1
#
_entry.id   AF-A0A7C7Z2U2-F1
#
_cell.length_a   1.000
_cell.length_b   1.000
_cell.length_c   1.000
_cell.angle_alpha   90.00
_cell.angle_beta   90.00
_cell.angle_gamma   90.00
#
_symmetry.space_group_name_H-M   'P 1'
#
loop_
_entity.id
_entity.type
_entity.pdbx_description
1 polymer ?
#
loop_
_entity_poly.entity_id
_entity_poly.type
_entity_poly.pdbx_seq_one_letter_code
_entity_poly.pdbx_strand_id
1 'polypeptide(L)'
;MIGQRLHGTDGIRGIISECNDSENPIEKLILQREISPSLMRVIGFATGSVIIEQGGGGNPPLVVIGWDRRNGNDKLVSSLQAGLQEAGCVIQLVGELPTPGLHHCLLLLEADAGMMVTASHNPATDSGVKLFDKDGYKSMPPLEDLISVHAWDYVSQNKTEPSFQPSESQELPLFDGLRAYRKHLKGWLNILSTTLGVDVDSMGDSIYSQGLILDCSG
;
A
#
# COMPACT_ATOMS: atom_id res chain seq x y z
N MET A 1 -1.05 -25.72 -11.48
CA MET A 1 -0.87 -25.89 -10.03
C MET A 1 -1.52 -24.68 -9.39
N ILE A 2 -2.46 -24.84 -8.46
CA ILE A 2 -2.90 -23.71 -7.64
C ILE A 2 -1.69 -23.35 -6.78
N GLY A 3 -1.10 -22.18 -7.01
CA GLY A 3 0.10 -21.79 -6.29
C GLY A 3 -0.18 -21.52 -4.81
N GLN A 4 0.85 -21.65 -3.97
CA GLN A 4 0.74 -21.45 -2.51
C GLN A 4 0.28 -20.02 -2.18
N ARG A 5 -0.58 -19.89 -1.15
CA ARG A 5 -1.02 -18.60 -0.61
C ARG A 5 0.18 -17.75 -0.15
N LEU A 6 0.22 -16.49 -0.59
CA LEU A 6 1.30 -15.55 -0.27
C LEU A 6 0.97 -14.65 0.93
N HIS A 7 -0.32 -14.35 1.14
CA HIS A 7 -0.77 -13.47 2.22
C HIS A 7 -0.76 -14.19 3.57
N GLY A 8 -0.15 -13.55 4.56
CA GLY A 8 -0.24 -13.94 5.97
C GLY A 8 -1.49 -13.37 6.64
N THR A 9 -1.50 -13.33 7.97
CA THR A 9 -2.63 -12.79 8.74
C THR A 9 -2.83 -11.30 8.53
N ASP A 10 -1.78 -10.55 8.16
CA ASP A 10 -1.82 -9.09 8.02
C ASP A 10 -1.00 -8.57 6.85
N GLY A 11 -1.38 -9.06 5.66
CA GLY A 11 -0.73 -8.76 4.39
C GLY A 11 0.43 -9.70 4.09
N ILE A 12 1.25 -9.30 3.13
CA ILE A 12 2.51 -9.96 2.80
C ILE A 12 3.61 -9.25 3.58
N ARG A 13 4.45 -9.99 4.31
CA ARG A 13 5.52 -9.41 5.15
C ARG A 13 6.79 -10.22 5.07
N GLY A 14 7.92 -9.53 5.18
CA GLY A 14 9.24 -10.15 5.13
C GLY A 14 10.36 -9.14 5.33
N ILE A 15 11.57 -9.65 5.40
CA ILE A 15 12.81 -8.90 5.52
C ILE A 15 13.10 -8.24 4.17
N ILE A 16 13.43 -6.95 4.18
CA ILE A 16 13.77 -6.21 2.97
C ILE A 16 15.08 -6.76 2.39
N SER A 17 15.05 -7.12 1.11
CA SER A 17 16.22 -7.58 0.35
C SER A 17 17.18 -6.43 0.05
N GLU A 18 18.47 -6.73 0.03
CA GLU A 18 19.48 -5.80 -0.51
C GLU A 18 19.52 -5.82 -2.05
N CYS A 19 18.92 -6.83 -2.70
CA CYS A 19 18.91 -6.98 -4.15
C CYS A 19 17.58 -6.48 -4.77
N ASN A 20 17.67 -5.66 -5.81
CA ASN A 20 16.48 -5.17 -6.53
C ASN A 20 15.84 -6.27 -7.39
N ASP A 21 16.67 -7.04 -8.10
CA ASP A 21 16.26 -8.10 -9.01
C ASP A 21 16.52 -9.45 -8.37
N SER A 22 15.45 -10.07 -7.91
CA SER A 22 15.50 -11.39 -7.29
C SER A 22 15.05 -12.42 -8.30
N GLU A 23 15.93 -13.34 -8.68
CA GLU A 23 15.49 -14.56 -9.36
C GLU A 23 14.52 -15.32 -8.43
N ASN A 24 13.35 -15.68 -8.96
CA ASN A 24 12.28 -16.39 -8.25
C ASN A 24 11.80 -15.65 -6.97
N PRO A 25 11.24 -14.43 -7.10
CA PRO A 25 10.90 -13.59 -5.96
C PRO A 25 9.87 -14.22 -5.01
N ILE A 26 8.90 -14.97 -5.56
CA ILE A 26 7.90 -15.69 -4.76
C ILE A 26 8.52 -16.81 -3.92
N GLU A 27 9.46 -17.57 -4.48
CA GLU A 27 10.13 -18.65 -3.74
C GLU A 27 10.96 -18.09 -2.58
N LYS A 28 11.68 -16.97 -2.79
CA LYS A 28 12.42 -16.31 -1.71
C LYS A 28 11.50 -15.74 -0.63
N LEU A 29 10.33 -15.21 -0.99
CA LEU A 29 9.32 -14.84 0.01
C LEU A 29 8.93 -16.04 0.87
N ILE A 30 8.61 -17.17 0.25
CA ILE A 30 8.09 -18.35 0.97
C ILE A 30 9.18 -19.00 1.83
N LEU A 31 10.38 -19.18 1.29
CA LEU A 31 11.46 -19.93 1.94
C LEU A 31 12.29 -19.08 2.89
N GLN A 32 12.47 -17.80 2.59
CA GLN A 32 13.40 -16.91 3.29
C GLN A 32 12.71 -15.69 3.91
N ARG A 33 11.41 -15.53 3.69
CA ARG A 33 10.65 -14.32 4.07
C ARG A 33 11.28 -13.07 3.49
N GLU A 34 11.82 -13.13 2.27
CA GLU A 34 12.44 -11.98 1.62
C GLU A 34 11.39 -11.15 0.85
N ILE A 35 11.40 -9.84 1.04
CA ILE A 35 10.66 -8.88 0.21
C ILE A 35 11.64 -8.08 -0.62
N SER A 36 11.47 -8.15 -1.93
CA SER A 36 12.29 -7.43 -2.92
C SER A 36 11.43 -6.53 -3.81
N PRO A 37 12.02 -5.53 -4.47
CA PRO A 37 11.35 -4.74 -5.51
C PRO A 37 10.68 -5.61 -6.59
N SER A 38 11.39 -6.63 -7.10
CA SER A 38 10.83 -7.60 -8.05
C SER A 38 9.58 -8.34 -7.51
N LEU A 39 9.58 -8.77 -6.25
CA LEU A 39 8.38 -9.33 -5.60
C LEU A 39 7.23 -8.31 -5.58
N MET A 40 7.50 -7.07 -5.18
CA MET A 40 6.47 -6.03 -5.08
C MET A 40 5.84 -5.71 -6.44
N ARG A 41 6.60 -5.75 -7.54
CA ARG A 41 6.04 -5.65 -8.89
C ARG A 41 5.09 -6.80 -9.22
N VAL A 42 5.47 -8.04 -8.91
CA VAL A 42 4.60 -9.22 -9.09
C VAL A 42 3.30 -9.07 -8.30
N ILE A 43 3.40 -8.68 -7.02
CA ILE A 43 2.23 -8.45 -6.17
C ILE A 43 1.37 -7.31 -6.70
N GLY A 44 1.98 -6.22 -7.18
CA GLY A 44 1.27 -5.11 -7.79
C GLY A 44 0.47 -5.55 -9.01
N PHE A 45 1.09 -6.27 -9.94
CA PHE A 45 0.42 -6.78 -11.13
C PHE A 45 -0.73 -7.73 -10.78
N ALA A 46 -0.46 -8.69 -9.90
CA ALA A 46 -1.47 -9.67 -9.49
C ALA A 46 -2.66 -9.02 -8.79
N THR A 47 -2.39 -8.05 -7.90
CA THR A 47 -3.43 -7.30 -7.20
C THR A 47 -4.25 -6.46 -8.17
N GLY A 48 -3.59 -5.74 -9.08
CA GLY A 48 -4.28 -4.92 -10.09
C GLY A 48 -5.16 -5.74 -11.02
N SER A 49 -4.67 -6.90 -11.46
CA SER A 49 -5.43 -7.84 -12.30
C SER A 49 -6.73 -8.28 -11.61
N VAL A 50 -6.64 -8.68 -10.35
CA VAL A 50 -7.81 -9.11 -9.57
C VAL A 50 -8.78 -7.94 -9.35
N ILE A 51 -8.30 -6.74 -9.03
CA ILE A 51 -9.18 -5.56 -8.84
C ILE A 51 -9.93 -5.24 -10.14
N ILE A 52 -9.26 -5.30 -11.28
CA ILE A 52 -9.87 -5.04 -12.60
C ILE A 52 -10.91 -6.09 -12.94
N GLU A 53 -10.63 -7.37 -12.69
CA GLU A 53 -11.58 -8.47 -12.95
C GLU A 53 -12.83 -8.40 -12.06
N GLN A 54 -12.67 -7.95 -10.82
CA GLN A 54 -13.81 -7.68 -9.94
C GLN A 54 -14.55 -6.37 -10.31
N GLY A 55 -13.88 -5.48 -11.05
CA GLY A 55 -14.43 -4.23 -11.56
C GLY A 55 -15.35 -4.44 -12.76
N GLY A 56 -16.52 -3.78 -12.74
CA GLY A 56 -17.59 -3.96 -13.75
C GLY A 56 -17.34 -3.34 -15.14
N GLY A 57 -16.09 -3.22 -15.60
CA GLY A 57 -15.76 -2.82 -16.97
C GLY A 57 -15.99 -1.35 -17.33
N GLY A 58 -15.98 -0.44 -16.34
CA GLY A 58 -16.12 1.00 -16.55
C GLY A 58 -14.77 1.69 -16.76
N ASN A 59 -14.32 2.40 -15.73
CA ASN A 59 -13.04 3.10 -15.72
C ASN A 59 -11.93 2.22 -15.11
N PRO A 60 -10.65 2.49 -15.42
CA PRO A 60 -9.57 1.80 -14.75
C PRO A 60 -9.59 2.16 -13.26
N PRO A 61 -9.40 1.17 -12.36
CA PRO A 61 -9.55 1.37 -10.92
C PRO A 61 -8.46 2.29 -10.36
N LEU A 62 -8.84 3.19 -9.47
CA LEU A 62 -7.94 4.06 -8.72
C LEU A 62 -7.42 3.34 -7.47
N VAL A 63 -6.10 3.18 -7.36
CA VAL A 63 -5.43 2.61 -6.19
C VAL A 63 -4.60 3.69 -5.49
N VAL A 64 -4.85 3.90 -4.20
CA VAL A 64 -4.02 4.80 -3.37
C VAL A 64 -2.90 4.01 -2.69
N ILE A 65 -1.68 4.54 -2.70
CA ILE A 65 -0.53 3.90 -2.04
C ILE A 65 0.09 4.86 -1.02
N GLY A 66 0.21 4.37 0.21
CA GLY A 66 0.91 5.04 1.30
C GLY A 66 1.95 4.12 1.94
N TRP A 67 2.91 4.70 2.65
CA TRP A 67 3.96 3.94 3.32
C TRP A 67 4.42 4.59 4.62
N ASP A 68 5.17 3.87 5.44
CA ASP A 68 5.85 4.41 6.62
C ASP A 68 7.36 4.63 6.40
N ARG A 69 8.08 5.11 7.42
CA ARG A 69 9.48 5.55 7.35
C ARG A 69 10.53 4.44 7.24
N ARG A 70 10.14 3.18 7.06
CA ARG A 70 11.12 2.10 6.94
C ARG A 70 12.02 2.30 5.72
N ASN A 71 13.33 2.16 5.93
CA ASN A 71 14.32 2.26 4.86
C ASN A 71 14.01 1.26 3.74
N GLY A 72 14.00 1.72 2.49
CA GLY A 72 13.73 0.89 1.32
C GLY A 72 12.26 0.80 0.91
N ASN A 73 11.31 1.28 1.72
CA ASN A 73 9.90 1.32 1.35
C ASN A 73 9.65 2.13 0.06
N ASP A 74 10.40 3.20 -0.17
CA ASP A 74 10.33 4.03 -1.38
C ASP A 74 10.56 3.20 -2.66
N LYS A 75 11.54 2.29 -2.63
CA LYS A 75 11.83 1.36 -3.74
C LYS A 75 10.74 0.30 -3.90
N LEU A 76 10.24 -0.24 -2.78
CA LEU A 76 9.15 -1.22 -2.78
C LEU A 76 7.87 -0.61 -3.34
N VAL A 77 7.53 0.62 -2.95
CA VAL A 77 6.39 1.40 -3.45
C VAL A 77 6.53 1.65 -4.95
N SER A 78 7.71 2.07 -5.41
CA SER A 78 7.95 2.32 -6.84
C SER A 78 7.71 1.08 -7.70
N SER A 79 8.13 -0.10 -7.20
CA SER A 79 7.94 -1.36 -7.93
C SER A 79 6.52 -1.88 -7.85
N LEU A 80 5.86 -1.71 -6.69
CA LEU A 80 4.44 -2.01 -6.52
C LEU A 80 3.58 -1.18 -7.48
N GLN A 81 3.86 0.12 -7.57
CA GLN A 81 3.24 1.04 -8.52
C GLN A 81 3.43 0.54 -9.95
N ALA A 82 4.66 0.20 -10.35
CA ALA A 82 4.93 -0.30 -11.70
C ALA A 82 4.11 -1.56 -12.03
N GLY A 83 3.99 -2.49 -11.09
CA GLY A 83 3.15 -3.69 -11.25
C GLY A 83 1.67 -3.37 -11.42
N LEU A 84 1.13 -2.48 -10.59
CA LEU A 84 -0.28 -2.08 -10.68
C LEU A 84 -0.57 -1.32 -12.00
N GLN A 85 0.34 -0.47 -12.45
CA GLN A 85 0.24 0.23 -13.74
C GLN A 85 0.30 -0.77 -14.91
N GLU A 86 1.16 -1.78 -14.83
CA GLU A 86 1.25 -2.86 -15.82
C GLU A 86 -0.06 -3.67 -15.92
N ALA A 87 -0.77 -3.85 -14.80
CA ALA A 87 -2.10 -4.45 -14.80
C ALA A 87 -3.19 -3.51 -15.37
N GLY A 88 -2.95 -2.20 -15.43
CA GLY A 88 -3.88 -1.21 -15.96
C GLY A 88 -4.59 -0.35 -14.91
N CYS A 89 -4.14 -0.33 -13.65
CA CYS A 89 -4.69 0.54 -12.61
C CYS A 89 -4.18 1.98 -12.72
N VAL A 90 -4.99 2.97 -12.28
CA VAL A 90 -4.54 4.34 -12.04
C VAL A 90 -4.04 4.44 -10.60
N ILE A 91 -2.89 5.08 -10.37
CA ILE A 91 -2.24 5.11 -9.05
C ILE A 91 -2.12 6.53 -8.52
N GLN A 92 -2.56 6.74 -7.28
CA GLN A 92 -2.26 7.95 -6.51
C GLN A 92 -1.34 7.61 -5.35
N LEU A 93 -0.10 8.09 -5.42
CA LEU A 93 0.77 8.09 -4.24
C LEU A 93 0.28 9.17 -3.26
N VAL A 94 0.03 8.77 -2.02
CA VAL A 94 -0.42 9.68 -0.93
C VAL A 94 0.71 10.01 0.06
N GLY A 95 1.90 9.44 -0.16
CA GLY A 95 3.11 9.77 0.56
C GLY A 95 3.38 8.89 1.78
N GLU A 96 4.25 9.41 2.63
CA GLU A 96 4.55 8.82 3.92
C GLU A 96 3.55 9.31 4.97
N LEU A 97 2.77 8.39 5.54
CA LEU A 97 1.69 8.68 6.48
C LEU A 97 1.31 7.42 7.27
N PRO A 98 0.65 7.52 8.43
CA PRO A 98 0.26 6.32 9.17
C PRO A 98 -0.91 5.62 8.47
N THR A 99 -1.13 4.34 8.81
CA THR A 99 -2.22 3.54 8.21
C THR A 99 -3.59 4.23 8.27
N PRO A 100 -4.02 4.89 9.37
CA PRO A 100 -5.27 5.66 9.39
C PRO A 100 -5.29 6.84 8.41
N GLY A 101 -4.13 7.43 8.12
CA GLY A 101 -3.98 8.46 7.09
C GLY A 101 -4.21 7.91 5.69
N LEU A 102 -3.72 6.69 5.40
CA LEU A 102 -4.04 6.00 4.14
C LEU A 102 -5.55 5.78 4.02
N HIS A 103 -6.21 5.25 5.06
CA HIS A 103 -7.66 5.06 5.05
C HIS A 103 -8.41 6.37 4.82
N HIS A 104 -7.97 7.46 5.44
CA HIS A 104 -8.56 8.78 5.21
C HIS A 104 -8.42 9.20 3.74
N CYS A 105 -7.24 9.03 3.14
CA CYS A 105 -7.00 9.40 1.74
C CYS A 105 -7.79 8.51 0.77
N LEU A 106 -7.89 7.21 1.05
CA LEU A 106 -8.71 6.25 0.29
C LEU A 106 -10.15 6.73 0.20
N LEU A 107 -10.77 7.04 1.34
CA LEU A 107 -12.16 7.51 1.39
C LEU A 107 -12.32 8.92 0.81
N LEU A 108 -11.37 9.82 1.04
CA LEU A 108 -11.40 11.19 0.52
C LEU A 108 -11.30 11.26 -1.00
N LEU A 109 -10.54 10.35 -1.62
CA LEU A 109 -10.33 10.28 -3.06
C LEU A 109 -11.31 9.33 -3.76
N GLU A 110 -12.22 8.70 -3.01
CA GLU A 110 -13.16 7.69 -3.52
C GLU A 110 -12.42 6.58 -4.31
N ALA A 111 -11.26 6.17 -3.81
CA ALA A 111 -10.42 5.16 -4.46
C ALA A 111 -11.04 3.76 -4.36
N ASP A 112 -10.81 2.93 -5.38
CA ASP A 112 -11.33 1.56 -5.44
C ASP A 112 -10.58 0.61 -4.52
N ALA A 113 -9.31 0.90 -4.22
CA ALA A 113 -8.50 0.17 -3.28
C ALA A 113 -7.40 1.04 -2.67
N GLY A 114 -6.88 0.59 -1.52
CA GLY A 114 -5.68 1.18 -0.92
C GLY A 114 -4.65 0.14 -0.55
N MET A 115 -3.37 0.51 -0.68
CA MET A 115 -2.25 -0.34 -0.29
C MET A 115 -1.34 0.41 0.67
N MET A 116 -1.08 -0.20 1.84
CA MET A 116 -0.13 0.32 2.82
C MET A 116 1.16 -0.50 2.77
N VAL A 117 2.28 0.14 2.42
CA VAL A 117 3.61 -0.48 2.52
C VAL A 117 4.14 -0.26 3.93
N THR A 118 4.11 -1.32 4.74
CA THR A 118 4.45 -1.30 6.17
C THR A 118 4.59 -2.72 6.71
N ALA A 119 5.38 -2.88 7.77
CA ALA A 119 5.32 -4.06 8.64
C ALA A 119 4.80 -3.74 10.05
N SER A 120 4.19 -2.56 10.25
CA SER A 120 3.59 -2.11 11.51
C SER A 120 4.55 -2.21 12.69
N HIS A 121 4.39 -3.17 13.61
CA HIS A 121 5.24 -3.32 14.79
C HIS A 121 6.42 -4.28 14.60
N ASN A 122 6.63 -4.82 13.40
CA ASN A 122 7.79 -5.67 13.10
C ASN A 122 9.11 -4.86 13.18
N PRO A 123 10.26 -5.56 13.30
CA PRO A 123 11.57 -4.92 13.21
C PRO A 123 11.71 -3.97 12.01
N ALA A 124 12.59 -2.97 12.11
CA ALA A 124 12.82 -1.99 11.05
C ALA A 124 13.37 -2.61 9.75
N THR A 125 13.95 -3.81 9.82
CA THR A 125 14.42 -4.61 8.68
C THR A 125 13.29 -5.27 7.89
N ASP A 126 12.10 -5.37 8.48
CA ASP A 126 10.92 -5.94 7.84
C ASP A 126 10.12 -4.85 7.13
N SER A 127 9.56 -5.17 5.97
CA SER A 127 8.47 -4.43 5.36
C SER A 127 7.39 -5.39 4.88
N GLY A 128 6.43 -4.88 4.12
CA GLY A 128 5.28 -5.63 3.68
C GLY A 128 4.27 -4.75 2.97
N VAL A 129 3.19 -5.38 2.53
CA VAL A 129 2.06 -4.67 1.94
C VAL A 129 0.75 -5.24 2.45
N LYS A 130 -0.16 -4.33 2.80
CA LYS A 130 -1.55 -4.63 3.15
C LYS A 130 -2.47 -4.05 2.09
N LEU A 131 -3.56 -4.76 1.79
CA LEU A 131 -4.59 -4.34 0.85
C LEU A 131 -5.88 -3.99 1.60
N PHE A 132 -6.53 -2.92 1.15
CA PHE A 132 -7.81 -2.44 1.64
C PHE A 132 -8.76 -2.23 0.47
N ASP A 133 -10.03 -2.53 0.68
CA ASP A 133 -11.10 -2.27 -0.28
C ASP A 133 -11.53 -0.78 -0.28
N LYS A 134 -12.41 -0.42 -1.21
CA LYS A 134 -13.00 0.92 -1.36
C LYS A 134 -13.69 1.47 -0.10
N ASP A 135 -14.12 0.59 0.82
CA ASP A 135 -14.79 0.98 2.07
C ASP A 135 -13.76 1.11 3.21
N GLY A 136 -12.48 0.89 2.92
CA GLY A 136 -11.37 0.93 3.87
C GLY A 136 -11.23 -0.33 4.73
N TYR A 137 -12.00 -1.38 4.46
CA TYR A 137 -11.83 -2.66 5.13
C TYR A 137 -10.66 -3.42 4.55
N LYS A 138 -10.03 -4.23 5.38
CA LYS A 138 -8.92 -5.08 4.95
C LYS A 138 -9.40 -6.18 4.02
N SER A 139 -8.56 -6.53 3.03
CA SER A 139 -8.80 -7.67 2.14
C SER A 139 -9.15 -8.95 2.89
N MET A 140 -10.13 -9.68 2.35
CA MET A 140 -10.58 -10.95 2.91
C MET A 140 -9.85 -12.14 2.28
N PRO A 141 -9.76 -13.28 2.99
CA PRO A 141 -8.95 -14.41 2.53
C PRO A 141 -9.20 -14.92 1.11
N PRO A 142 -10.44 -14.98 0.59
CA PRO A 142 -10.68 -15.42 -0.79
C PRO A 142 -10.05 -14.51 -1.85
N LEU A 143 -10.07 -13.19 -1.63
CA LEU A 143 -9.43 -12.22 -2.55
C LEU A 143 -7.91 -12.41 -2.54
N GLU A 144 -7.33 -12.60 -1.35
CA GLU A 144 -5.90 -12.83 -1.18
C GLU A 144 -5.41 -14.13 -1.81
N ASP A 145 -6.25 -15.16 -1.85
CA ASP A 145 -5.97 -16.42 -2.55
C ASP A 145 -5.97 -16.22 -4.07
N LEU A 146 -6.94 -15.45 -4.61
CA LEU A 146 -6.95 -15.08 -6.03
C LEU A 146 -5.68 -14.32 -6.41
N ILE A 147 -5.30 -13.31 -5.62
CA ILE A 147 -4.05 -12.55 -5.85
C ILE A 147 -2.85 -13.50 -5.87
N SER A 148 -2.82 -14.51 -4.99
CA SER A 148 -1.75 -15.50 -4.97
C SER A 148 -1.71 -16.30 -6.28
N VAL A 149 -2.86 -16.74 -6.81
CA VAL A 149 -2.94 -17.43 -8.12
C VAL A 149 -2.37 -16.57 -9.24
N HIS A 150 -2.82 -15.31 -9.36
CA HIS A 150 -2.32 -14.39 -10.39
C HIS A 150 -0.82 -14.11 -10.27
N ALA A 151 -0.29 -14.02 -9.05
CA ALA A 151 1.14 -13.85 -8.83
C ALA A 151 1.95 -15.03 -9.36
N TRP A 152 1.48 -16.26 -9.10
CA TRP A 152 2.10 -17.48 -9.62
C TRP A 152 2.01 -17.60 -11.14
N ASP A 153 0.88 -17.19 -11.73
CA ASP A 153 0.71 -17.19 -13.17
C ASP A 153 1.64 -16.16 -13.84
N TYR A 154 1.75 -14.96 -13.27
CA TYR A 154 2.65 -13.90 -13.75
C TYR A 154 4.11 -14.37 -13.83
N VAL A 155 4.64 -14.99 -12.78
CA VAL A 155 6.03 -15.50 -12.80
C VAL A 155 6.22 -16.71 -13.71
N SER A 156 5.16 -17.48 -13.96
CA SER A 156 5.21 -18.64 -14.87
C SER A 156 5.23 -18.22 -16.33
N GLN A 157 4.53 -17.14 -16.68
CA GLN A 157 4.43 -16.60 -18.04
C GLN A 157 5.63 -15.70 -18.40
N ASN A 158 6.17 -14.95 -17.44
CA ASN A 158 7.30 -14.03 -17.65
C ASN A 158 8.70 -14.68 -17.70
N LYS A 159 8.80 -16.01 -17.85
CA LYS A 159 10.08 -16.66 -18.21
C LYS A 159 10.54 -16.33 -19.64
N THR A 160 9.68 -15.71 -20.43
CA THR A 160 9.99 -15.00 -21.67
C THR A 160 9.89 -13.51 -21.40
N GLU A 161 10.95 -12.75 -21.67
CA GLU A 161 11.05 -11.33 -21.28
C GLU A 161 9.82 -10.50 -21.64
N PRO A 162 9.25 -9.72 -20.70
CA PRO A 162 8.18 -8.80 -21.01
C PRO A 162 8.73 -7.57 -21.76
N SER A 163 8.24 -7.35 -22.98
CA SER A 163 8.39 -6.07 -23.66
C SER A 163 7.52 -5.03 -22.94
N PHE A 164 8.12 -4.27 -22.02
CA PHE A 164 7.48 -3.09 -21.45
C PHE A 164 7.23 -2.08 -22.57
N GLN A 165 5.96 -1.90 -22.94
CA GLN A 165 5.51 -0.72 -23.64
C GLN A 165 4.77 0.13 -22.61
N PRO A 166 5.34 1.27 -22.17
CA PRO A 166 4.59 2.18 -21.32
C PRO A 166 3.36 2.62 -22.13
N SER A 167 2.17 2.18 -21.72
CA SER A 167 0.95 2.91 -22.07
C SER A 167 1.08 4.32 -21.50
N GLU A 168 0.45 5.31 -22.12
CA GLU A 168 0.38 6.67 -21.56
C GLU A 168 -0.18 6.57 -20.13
N SER A 169 0.71 6.62 -19.14
CA SER A 169 0.32 6.60 -17.75
C SER A 169 -0.40 7.91 -17.47
N GLN A 170 -1.66 7.81 -17.05
CA GLN A 170 -2.41 8.96 -16.58
C GLN A 170 -1.76 9.46 -15.28
N GLU A 171 -0.83 10.41 -15.40
CA GLU A 171 -0.20 11.04 -14.24
C GLU A 171 -1.23 11.89 -13.52
N LEU A 172 -1.58 11.46 -12.31
CA LEU A 172 -2.40 12.25 -11.41
C LEU A 172 -1.57 13.39 -10.79
N PRO A 173 -2.19 14.52 -10.44
CA PRO A 173 -1.49 15.58 -9.73
C PRO A 173 -0.94 15.07 -8.39
N LEU A 174 0.17 15.67 -7.95
CA LEU A 174 0.75 15.39 -6.64
C LEU A 174 -0.29 15.62 -5.53
N PHE A 175 -0.41 14.65 -4.62
CA PHE A 175 -1.33 14.69 -3.50
C PHE A 175 -0.58 14.51 -2.18
N ASP A 176 -0.70 15.50 -1.29
CA ASP A 176 -0.10 15.46 0.05
C ASP A 176 -1.08 14.84 1.06
N GLY A 177 -1.02 13.51 1.17
CA GLY A 177 -1.92 12.75 2.05
C GLY A 177 -1.72 13.08 3.53
N LEU A 178 -0.48 13.34 3.97
CA LEU A 178 -0.19 13.70 5.35
C LEU A 178 -0.82 15.05 5.72
N ARG A 179 -0.75 16.04 4.84
CA ARG A 179 -1.41 17.34 5.05
C ARG A 179 -2.92 17.21 5.05
N ALA A 180 -3.50 16.42 4.14
CA ALA A 180 -4.94 16.14 4.13
C ALA A 180 -5.39 15.51 5.46
N TYR A 181 -4.68 14.48 5.91
CA TYR A 181 -4.98 13.79 7.17
C TYR A 181 -4.83 14.70 8.40
N ARG A 182 -3.75 15.51 8.48
CA ARG A 182 -3.58 16.50 9.56
C ARG A 182 -4.72 17.51 9.59
N LYS A 183 -5.19 17.98 8.44
CA LYS A 183 -6.35 18.88 8.35
C LYS A 183 -7.61 18.21 8.88
N HIS A 184 -7.83 16.95 8.55
CA HIS A 184 -8.97 16.17 9.05
C HIS A 184 -8.94 16.01 10.58
N LEU A 185 -7.78 15.64 11.14
CA LEU A 185 -7.61 15.51 12.60
C LEU A 185 -7.84 16.84 13.33
N LYS A 186 -7.35 17.96 12.79
CA LYS A 186 -7.63 19.29 13.35
C LYS A 186 -9.13 19.59 13.38
N GLY A 187 -9.87 19.21 12.33
CA GLY A 187 -11.33 19.33 12.31
C GLY A 187 -12.00 18.56 13.45
N TRP A 188 -11.59 17.31 13.66
CA TRP A 188 -12.08 16.49 14.77
C TRP A 188 -11.73 17.07 16.15
N LEU A 189 -10.50 17.54 16.34
CA LEU A 189 -10.09 18.18 17.58
C LEU A 189 -10.94 19.43 17.88
N ASN A 190 -11.27 20.23 16.88
CA ASN A 190 -12.15 21.38 17.05
C ASN A 190 -13.57 20.98 17.45
N ILE A 191 -14.11 19.91 16.87
CA ILE A 191 -15.44 19.37 17.24
C ILE A 191 -15.42 18.89 18.69
N LEU A 192 -14.40 18.13 19.09
CA LEU A 192 -14.24 17.64 20.46
C LEU A 192 -14.07 18.79 21.45
N SER A 193 -13.21 19.75 21.14
CA SER A 193 -12.98 20.96 21.93
C SER A 193 -14.30 21.71 22.20
N THR A 194 -15.06 21.96 21.13
CA THR A 194 -16.36 22.64 21.22
C THR A 194 -17.38 21.83 22.01
N THR A 195 -17.43 20.50 21.78
CA THR A 195 -18.40 19.61 22.43
C THR A 195 -18.13 19.44 23.92
N LEU A 196 -16.86 19.38 24.32
CA LEU A 196 -16.45 19.19 25.71
C LEU A 196 -16.27 20.52 26.46
N GLY A 197 -16.28 21.67 25.76
CA GLY A 197 -15.98 22.97 26.34
C GLY A 197 -14.54 23.09 26.84
N VAL A 198 -13.61 22.34 26.24
CA VAL A 198 -12.19 22.32 26.61
C VAL A 198 -11.38 22.99 25.51
N ASP A 199 -10.56 23.97 25.87
CA ASP A 199 -9.60 24.58 24.94
C ASP A 199 -8.36 23.67 24.84
N VAL A 200 -8.25 22.96 23.71
CA VAL A 200 -7.15 22.01 23.47
C VAL A 200 -5.82 22.74 23.27
N ASP A 201 -5.84 23.98 22.77
CA ASP A 201 -4.63 24.79 22.60
C ASP A 201 -4.06 25.26 23.95
N SER A 202 -4.90 25.29 25.00
CA SER A 202 -4.49 25.59 26.38
C SER A 202 -3.80 24.42 27.10
N MET A 203 -3.82 23.19 26.55
CA MET A 203 -3.21 21.99 27.16
C MET A 203 -1.68 21.87 26.94
N GLY A 204 -1.02 23.02 26.74
CA GLY A 204 0.29 23.21 26.10
C GLY A 204 1.52 22.52 26.70
N ASP A 205 1.43 21.90 27.88
CA ASP A 205 2.61 21.30 28.54
C ASP A 205 2.81 19.80 28.27
N SER A 206 1.89 19.15 27.54
CA SER A 206 1.94 17.70 27.29
C SER A 206 2.05 17.31 25.81
N ILE A 207 1.98 18.28 24.90
CA ILE A 207 2.05 18.03 23.46
C ILE A 207 3.49 18.27 22.99
N TYR A 208 4.17 17.18 22.63
CA TYR A 208 5.56 17.20 22.14
C TYR A 208 5.70 18.10 20.90
N SER A 209 6.78 18.89 20.82
CA SER A 209 6.98 19.92 19.78
C SER A 209 7.14 19.36 18.36
N GLN A 210 7.50 18.07 18.22
CA GLN A 210 7.30 17.33 16.99
C GLN A 210 5.84 16.88 16.94
N GLY A 211 4.99 17.72 16.34
CA GLY A 211 3.54 17.53 16.33
C GLY A 211 3.13 16.10 15.99
N LEU A 212 2.21 15.54 16.79
CA LEU A 212 1.59 14.21 16.70
C LEU A 212 1.95 13.46 15.40
N ILE A 213 3.13 12.81 15.43
CA ILE A 213 3.39 11.70 14.54
C ILE A 213 2.59 10.56 15.16
N LEU A 214 1.33 10.47 14.75
CA LEU A 214 0.55 9.26 14.92
C LEU A 214 1.35 8.17 14.21
N ASP A 215 1.95 7.30 15.02
CA ASP A 215 2.75 6.12 14.69
C ASP A 215 2.87 5.84 13.18
N CYS A 216 3.88 6.45 12.56
CA CYS A 216 4.43 5.98 11.29
C CYS A 216 5.60 5.10 11.71
N SER A 217 5.33 3.82 11.94
CA SER A 217 6.33 2.87 12.42
C SER A 217 7.68 3.05 11.72
N GLY A 218 8.69 3.39 12.52
CA GLY A 218 10.07 3.69 12.12
C GLY A 218 10.92 3.97 13.36
#